data_AF-A0A6L4YT54-F1
#
_entry.id   AF-A0A6L4YT54-F1
#
_cell.length_a   1.000
_cell.length_b   1.000
_cell.length_c   1.000
_cell.angle_alpha   90.00
_cell.angle_beta   90.00
_cell.angle_gamma   90.00
#
_symmetry.space_group_name_H-M   'P 1'
#
loop_
_entity.id
_entity.type
_entity.pdbx_description
1 polymer ?
#
loop_
_entity_poly.entity_id
_entity_poly.type
_entity_poly.pdbx_seq_one_letter_code
_entity_poly.pdbx_strand_id
1 'polypeptide(L)'
;MNCWGLTASDNHEGYNAHSPDNDLGVISPTAALSAFPYTPEFSMAALKHFYYNLGDKIWSEYGFVDAFNESKGWYATSHLAIDQGPIIVMIENYRSALLWNLFMSCPEIQQGLRKLDFSSPYMDNQKQ
;
A
#
# COMPACT_ATOMS: atom_id res chain seq x y z
N MET A 1 -2.99 -15.30 -9.64
CA MET A 1 -3.51 -15.05 -8.28
C MET A 1 -3.90 -13.59 -8.25
N ASN A 2 -5.20 -13.28 -8.23
CA ASN A 2 -5.70 -11.94 -8.57
C ASN A 2 -6.41 -11.24 -7.39
N CYS A 3 -6.46 -11.89 -6.22
CA CYS A 3 -7.03 -11.34 -4.99
C CYS A 3 -6.07 -11.72 -3.85
N TRP A 4 -5.35 -10.74 -3.31
CA TRP A 4 -4.34 -10.92 -2.26
C TRP A 4 -4.12 -9.60 -1.51
N GLY A 5 -3.52 -9.69 -0.32
CA GLY A 5 -3.15 -8.53 0.49
C GLY A 5 -3.68 -8.65 1.92
N LEU A 6 -2.80 -9.01 2.86
CA LEU A 6 -3.09 -9.08 4.29
C LEU A 6 -2.32 -7.96 5.00
N THR A 7 -3.04 -7.07 5.67
CA THR A 7 -2.47 -6.02 6.54
C THR A 7 -3.50 -5.63 7.59
N ALA A 8 -3.08 -4.82 8.56
CA ALA A 8 -3.98 -4.28 9.56
C ALA A 8 -5.06 -3.41 8.91
N SER A 9 -6.33 -3.68 9.25
CA SER A 9 -7.49 -2.99 8.67
C SER A 9 -8.75 -3.30 9.48
N ASP A 10 -9.87 -2.69 9.09
CA ASP A 10 -11.19 -3.09 9.53
C ASP A 10 -11.50 -4.55 9.14
N ASN A 11 -12.42 -5.13 9.90
CA ASN A 11 -12.88 -6.50 9.82
C ASN A 11 -14.38 -6.54 10.21
N HIS A 12 -15.08 -7.63 9.85
CA HIS A 12 -16.48 -7.85 10.22
C HIS A 12 -16.74 -7.88 11.74
N GLU A 13 -15.71 -8.03 12.57
CA GLU A 13 -15.79 -8.03 14.04
C GLU A 13 -15.12 -6.79 14.68
N GLY A 14 -14.66 -5.81 13.89
CA GLY A 14 -13.97 -4.61 14.39
C GLY A 14 -12.69 -4.34 13.60
N TYR A 15 -11.54 -4.38 14.26
CA TYR A 15 -10.23 -4.13 13.65
C TYR A 15 -9.25 -5.25 14.02
N ASN A 16 -8.39 -5.67 13.10
CA ASN A 16 -7.37 -6.67 13.38
C ASN A 16 -6.10 -6.44 12.54
N ALA A 17 -4.96 -6.91 13.04
CA ALA A 17 -3.67 -6.87 12.35
C ALA A 17 -3.50 -8.12 11.49
N HIS A 18 -4.20 -8.18 10.35
CA HIS A 18 -4.13 -9.34 9.46
C HIS A 18 -2.71 -9.52 8.90
N SER A 19 -2.26 -10.77 8.83
CA SER A 19 -0.95 -11.16 8.31
C SER A 19 -1.00 -12.63 7.87
N PRO A 20 0.03 -13.17 7.20
CA PRO A 20 0.05 -14.59 6.84
C PRO A 20 -0.12 -15.55 8.01
N ASP A 21 0.31 -15.16 9.22
CA ASP A 21 0.17 -15.96 10.45
C ASP A 21 -1.11 -15.62 11.25
N ASN A 22 -1.86 -14.60 10.83
CA ASN A 22 -3.11 -14.14 11.42
C ASN A 22 -4.13 -13.82 10.31
N ASP A 23 -4.49 -14.86 9.55
CA ASP A 23 -5.41 -14.76 8.43
C ASP A 23 -6.85 -15.05 8.88
N LEU A 24 -7.71 -14.05 8.76
CA LEU A 24 -9.15 -14.14 9.06
C LEU A 24 -10.01 -14.13 7.79
N GLY A 25 -9.40 -14.35 6.62
CA GLY A 25 -10.03 -14.28 5.30
C GLY A 25 -10.37 -12.86 4.85
N VAL A 26 -9.76 -11.85 5.46
CA VAL A 26 -9.97 -10.43 5.16
C VAL A 26 -8.85 -9.95 4.24
N ILE A 27 -9.23 -9.40 3.09
CA ILE A 27 -8.31 -8.75 2.16
C ILE A 27 -8.46 -7.24 2.29
N SER A 28 -7.34 -6.54 2.41
CA SER A 28 -7.29 -5.09 2.48
C SER A 28 -6.57 -4.55 1.23
N PRO A 29 -7.25 -3.80 0.34
CA PRO A 29 -6.67 -3.35 -0.93
C PRO A 29 -5.32 -2.64 -0.78
N THR A 30 -5.12 -1.87 0.28
CA THR A 30 -3.86 -1.15 0.52
C THR A 30 -2.64 -2.08 0.58
N ALA A 31 -2.77 -3.32 1.05
CA ALA A 31 -1.65 -4.25 1.13
C ALA A 31 -1.06 -4.55 -0.26
N ALA A 32 -1.92 -4.87 -1.24
CA ALA A 32 -1.47 -5.17 -2.59
C ALA A 32 -1.14 -3.90 -3.39
N LEU A 33 -1.95 -2.85 -3.26
CA LEU A 33 -1.79 -1.64 -4.05
C LEU A 33 -0.62 -0.79 -3.57
N SER A 34 -0.38 -0.69 -2.27
CA SER A 34 0.79 0.04 -1.75
C SER A 34 2.11 -0.68 -2.01
N ALA A 35 2.06 -1.93 -2.48
CA ALA A 35 3.21 -2.71 -2.90
C ALA A 35 3.61 -2.50 -4.38
N PHE A 36 2.96 -1.59 -5.12
CA PHE A 36 3.26 -1.32 -6.55
C PHE A 36 4.75 -1.16 -6.87
N PRO A 37 5.56 -0.43 -6.08
CA PRO A 37 6.98 -0.28 -6.40
C PRO A 37 7.80 -1.57 -6.27
N TYR A 38 7.28 -2.58 -5.58
CA TYR A 38 7.98 -3.85 -5.31
C TYR A 38 7.49 -4.99 -6.21
N THR A 39 6.17 -5.07 -6.42
CA THR A 39 5.51 -6.16 -7.14
C THR A 39 4.52 -5.66 -8.19
N PRO A 40 4.95 -4.80 -9.14
CA PRO A 40 4.03 -4.05 -9.99
C PRO A 40 3.08 -4.91 -10.82
N GLU A 41 3.55 -6.05 -11.34
CA GLU A 41 2.72 -6.97 -12.13
C GLU A 41 1.63 -7.63 -11.29
N PHE A 42 1.96 -8.09 -10.08
CA PHE A 42 1.01 -8.73 -9.15
C PHE A 42 0.04 -7.72 -8.53
N SER A 43 0.52 -6.52 -8.19
CA SER A 43 -0.31 -5.41 -7.72
C SER A 43 -1.28 -4.93 -8.81
N MET A 44 -0.83 -4.87 -10.07
CA MET A 44 -1.70 -4.55 -11.21
C MET A 44 -2.77 -5.61 -11.45
N ALA A 45 -2.43 -6.90 -11.31
CA ALA A 45 -3.40 -7.98 -11.40
C ALA A 45 -4.49 -7.87 -10.31
N ALA A 46 -4.10 -7.55 -9.07
CA ALA A 46 -5.03 -7.30 -7.98
C ALA A 46 -5.89 -6.06 -8.23
N LEU A 47 -5.28 -4.94 -8.62
CA LEU A 47 -5.99 -3.70 -8.97
C LEU A 47 -7.09 -3.93 -10.00
N LYS A 48 -6.76 -4.63 -11.10
CA LYS A 48 -7.73 -4.94 -12.16
C LYS A 48 -8.86 -5.81 -11.64
N HIS A 49 -8.57 -6.79 -10.80
CA HIS A 49 -9.61 -7.63 -10.21
C HIS A 49 -10.52 -6.84 -9.26
N PHE A 50 -9.93 -6.07 -8.35
CA PHE A 50 -10.67 -5.21 -7.42
C PHE A 50 -11.58 -4.24 -8.15
N TYR A 51 -11.08 -3.60 -9.21
CA TYR A 51 -11.86 -2.62 -9.97
C TYR A 51 -12.89 -3.27 -10.91
N TYR A 52 -12.49 -4.22 -11.76
CA TYR A 52 -13.37 -4.73 -12.81
C TYR A 52 -14.27 -5.89 -12.36
N ASN A 53 -13.90 -6.66 -11.33
CA ASN A 53 -14.68 -7.81 -10.87
C ASN A 53 -15.45 -7.54 -9.58
N LEU A 54 -14.84 -6.84 -8.61
CA LEU A 54 -15.52 -6.50 -7.35
C LEU A 54 -16.27 -5.16 -7.46
N GLY A 55 -15.73 -4.19 -8.21
CA GLY A 55 -16.43 -2.98 -8.64
C GLY A 55 -17.10 -2.24 -7.48
N ASP A 56 -18.35 -1.86 -7.67
CA ASP A 56 -19.16 -1.06 -6.72
C ASP A 56 -19.30 -1.69 -5.32
N LYS A 57 -18.94 -2.97 -5.13
CA LYS A 57 -18.91 -3.58 -3.78
C LYS A 57 -17.79 -3.01 -2.92
N ILE A 58 -16.68 -2.59 -3.54
CA ILE A 58 -15.49 -2.10 -2.85
C ILE A 58 -14.95 -0.80 -3.43
N TRP A 59 -15.47 -0.29 -4.54
CA TRP A 59 -15.09 0.99 -5.14
C TRP A 59 -16.15 2.05 -4.84
N SER A 60 -15.74 3.17 -4.26
CA SER A 60 -16.64 4.25 -3.85
C SER A 60 -16.02 5.63 -4.11
N GLU A 61 -16.63 6.70 -3.57
CA GLU A 61 -16.21 8.10 -3.75
C GLU A 61 -14.71 8.34 -3.47
N TYR A 62 -14.14 7.66 -2.48
CA TYR A 62 -12.74 7.84 -2.06
C TYR A 62 -11.81 6.70 -2.52
N GLY A 63 -12.24 5.94 -3.52
CA GLY A 63 -11.51 4.81 -4.07
C GLY A 63 -11.92 3.48 -3.44
N PHE A 64 -10.95 2.59 -3.22
CA PHE A 64 -11.24 1.30 -2.59
C PHE A 64 -11.58 1.47 -1.11
N VAL A 65 -12.61 0.78 -0.63
CA VAL A 65 -12.93 0.66 0.81
C VAL A 65 -11.81 -0.07 1.55
N ASP A 66 -11.81 0.08 2.88
CA ASP A 66 -10.72 -0.37 3.74
C ASP A 66 -10.37 -1.86 3.60
N ALA A 67 -11.40 -2.72 3.61
CA ALA A 67 -11.24 -4.18 3.54
C ALA A 67 -12.51 -4.90 3.11
N PHE A 68 -12.38 -6.18 2.78
CA PHE A 68 -13.52 -7.06 2.49
C PHE A 68 -13.22 -8.52 2.82
N ASN A 69 -14.27 -9.33 2.98
CA ASN A 69 -14.20 -10.77 3.19
C ASN A 69 -15.31 -11.45 2.38
N GLU A 70 -14.97 -11.96 1.20
CA GLU A 70 -15.94 -12.60 0.29
C GLU A 70 -16.56 -13.86 0.90
N SER A 71 -15.80 -14.62 1.68
CA SER A 71 -16.28 -15.85 2.35
C SER A 71 -17.39 -15.58 3.36
N LYS A 72 -17.44 -14.35 3.91
CA LYS A 72 -18.49 -13.87 4.81
C LYS A 72 -19.49 -12.93 4.15
N GLY A 73 -19.30 -12.60 2.87
CA GLY A 73 -20.10 -11.59 2.17
C GLY A 73 -20.03 -10.20 2.80
N TRP A 74 -18.93 -9.89 3.50
CA TRP A 74 -18.74 -8.62 4.20
C TRP A 74 -17.82 -7.69 3.38
N TYR A 75 -18.20 -6.42 3.32
CA TYR A 75 -17.46 -5.36 2.64
C TYR A 75 -17.48 -4.14 3.54
N ALA A 76 -16.32 -3.53 3.79
CA ALA A 76 -16.24 -2.33 4.60
C ALA A 76 -17.02 -1.17 3.94
N THR A 77 -17.57 -0.28 4.77
CA THR A 77 -18.13 1.00 4.33
C THR A 77 -17.19 2.17 4.67
N SER A 78 -16.04 1.87 5.27
CA SER A 78 -15.05 2.81 5.79
C SER A 78 -13.89 3.00 4.82
N HIS A 79 -13.15 4.09 5.07
CA HIS A 79 -11.86 4.39 4.46
C HIS A 79 -10.96 4.92 5.59
N LEU A 80 -9.85 4.24 5.87
CA LEU A 80 -8.89 4.73 6.84
C LEU A 80 -7.79 5.52 6.14
N ALA A 81 -7.48 6.70 6.66
CA ALA A 81 -6.47 7.58 6.05
C ALA A 81 -5.10 6.90 5.94
N ILE A 82 -4.76 6.07 6.93
CA ILE A 82 -3.51 5.30 6.97
C ILE A 82 -3.46 4.20 5.90
N ASP A 83 -4.60 3.76 5.37
CA ASP A 83 -4.69 2.74 4.34
C ASP A 83 -4.86 3.36 2.95
N GLN A 84 -5.63 4.44 2.82
CA GLN A 84 -5.78 5.17 1.54
C GLN A 84 -4.51 5.92 1.13
N GLY A 85 -3.82 6.57 2.08
CA GLY A 85 -2.66 7.40 1.79
C GLY A 85 -1.53 6.64 1.08
N PRO A 86 -1.10 5.48 1.60
CA PRO A 86 -0.06 4.66 0.97
C PRO A 86 -0.41 4.22 -0.45
N ILE A 87 -1.68 3.94 -0.77
CA ILE A 87 -2.08 3.55 -2.14
C ILE A 87 -1.66 4.64 -3.14
N ILE A 88 -2.01 5.89 -2.86
CA ILE A 88 -1.72 7.02 -3.73
C ILE A 88 -0.21 7.27 -3.81
N VAL A 89 0.45 7.35 -2.64
CA VAL A 89 1.88 7.65 -2.55
C VAL A 89 2.73 6.59 -3.25
N MET A 90 2.40 5.32 -3.07
CA MET A 90 3.20 4.22 -3.60
C MET A 90 2.94 3.96 -5.08
N ILE A 91 1.71 4.20 -5.57
CA ILE A 91 1.47 4.23 -7.03
C ILE A 91 2.30 5.35 -7.68
N GLU A 92 2.34 6.54 -7.10
CA GLU A 92 3.10 7.64 -7.69
C GLU A 92 4.61 7.42 -7.57
N ASN A 93 5.09 6.85 -6.46
CA ASN A 93 6.50 6.44 -6.35
C ASN A 93 6.88 5.37 -7.37
N TYR A 94 5.99 4.42 -7.67
CA TYR A 94 6.22 3.45 -8.74
C TYR A 94 6.31 4.14 -10.13
N ARG A 95 5.43 5.11 -10.40
CA ARG A 95 5.36 5.78 -11.71
C ARG A 95 6.51 6.73 -11.97
N SER A 96 6.91 7.52 -10.99
CA SER A 96 7.83 8.66 -11.17
C SER A 96 8.87 8.83 -10.07
N ALA A 97 8.79 8.03 -9.00
CA ALA A 97 9.57 8.19 -7.77
C ALA A 97 9.44 9.58 -7.12
N LEU A 98 8.35 10.32 -7.37
CA LEU A 98 8.19 11.72 -6.94
C LEU A 98 8.48 11.93 -5.45
N LEU A 99 7.83 11.18 -4.56
CA LEU A 99 7.95 11.39 -3.12
C LEU A 99 9.31 10.90 -2.61
N TRP A 100 9.83 9.80 -3.17
CA TRP A 100 11.20 9.36 -2.87
C TRP A 100 12.25 10.40 -3.26
N ASN A 101 12.14 10.98 -4.45
CA ASN A 101 13.08 12.01 -4.91
C ASN A 101 13.02 13.27 -4.03
N LEU A 102 11.81 13.72 -3.66
CA LEU A 102 11.63 14.86 -2.75
C LEU A 102 12.22 14.55 -1.37
N PHE A 103 11.85 13.43 -0.76
CA PHE A 103 12.32 13.07 0.58
C PHE A 103 13.84 12.87 0.63
N MET A 104 14.41 12.18 -0.36
CA MET A 104 15.85 11.89 -0.42
C MET A 104 16.69 13.09 -0.85
N SER A 105 16.07 14.17 -1.37
CA SER A 105 16.77 15.44 -1.64
C SER A 105 17.05 16.28 -0.39
N CYS A 106 16.38 16.02 0.74
CA CYS A 106 16.57 16.76 1.98
C CYS A 106 17.97 16.50 2.57
N PRO A 107 18.83 17.53 2.74
CA PRO A 107 20.17 17.35 3.32
C PRO A 107 20.16 16.70 4.70
N GLU A 108 19.14 16.98 5.51
CA GLU A 108 18.95 16.43 6.86
C GLU A 108 18.70 14.92 6.83
N ILE A 109 17.93 14.44 5.84
CA ILE A 109 17.69 12.99 5.65
C ILE A 109 18.99 12.30 5.26
N GLN A 110 19.74 12.87 4.31
CA GLN A 110 21.03 12.31 3.91
C GLN A 110 22.05 12.31 5.05
N GLN A 111 22.09 13.36 5.88
CA GLN A 111 22.94 13.42 7.06
C GLN A 111 22.53 12.37 8.11
N GLY A 112 21.23 12.22 8.35
CA GLY A 112 20.69 11.21 9.26
C GLY A 112 21.07 9.79 8.82
N LEU A 113 20.90 9.47 7.54
CA LEU A 113 21.29 8.18 6.97
C LEU A 113 22.79 7.91 7.13
N ARG A 114 23.66 8.90 6.85
CA ARG A 114 25.11 8.78 7.07
C ARG A 114 25.46 8.54 8.55
N LYS A 115 24.78 9.23 9.47
CA LYS A 115 25.02 9.06 10.92
C LYS A 115 24.64 7.67 11.42
N LEU A 116 23.74 6.99 10.72
CA LEU A 116 23.27 5.64 11.01
C LEU A 116 23.97 4.57 10.14
N ASP A 117 25.07 4.92 9.45
CA ASP A 117 25.85 4.03 8.59
C ASP A 117 25.07 3.36 7.44
N PHE A 118 24.02 4.01 6.93
CA PHE A 118 23.34 3.55 5.72
C PHE A 118 24.13 3.92 4.46
N SER A 119 23.94 3.13 3.39
CA SER A 119 24.37 3.44 2.02
C SER A 119 23.16 3.54 1.10
N SER A 120 23.14 4.51 0.18
CA SER A 120 22.00 4.75 -0.72
C SER A 120 22.47 5.43 -2.00
N PRO A 121 21.91 5.07 -3.18
CA PRO A 121 22.25 5.70 -4.46
C PRO A 121 21.94 7.20 -4.50
N TYR A 122 21.12 7.70 -3.57
CA TYR A 122 20.80 9.11 -3.43
C TYR A 122 21.87 9.92 -2.69
N MET A 123 22.91 9.28 -2.15
CA MET A 123 23.94 9.95 -1.33
C MET A 123 25.27 10.14 -2.05
N ASP A 124 25.45 9.55 -3.22
CA ASP A 124 26.72 9.59 -3.96
C ASP A 124 26.76 10.80 -4.91
N ASN A 125 27.05 12.00 -4.36
CA ASN A 125 27.52 13.15 -5.14
C ASN A 125 28.09 14.30 -4.27
N GLN A 126 28.96 13.97 -3.31
CA GLN A 126 29.84 14.97 -2.71
C GLN A 126 31.28 14.46 -2.86
N LYS A 127 31.93 14.88 -3.96
CA LYS A 127 33.38 14.84 -4.05
C LYS A 127 33.94 15.54 -2.81
N GLN A 128 34.78 14.82 -2.09
CA GLN A 128 35.61 15.33 -1.02
C GLN A 128 36.59 16.39 -1.57
#